data_AF-A0A7C6B9J7-F1
#
_entry.id   AF-A0A7C6B9J7-F1
#
_cell.length_a   1.000
_cell.length_b   1.000
_cell.length_c   1.000
_cell.angle_alpha   90.00
_cell.angle_beta   90.00
_cell.angle_gamma   90.00
#
_symmetry.space_group_name_H-M   'P 1'
#
loop_
_entity.id
_entity.type
_entity.pdbx_description
1 polymer ?
#
loop_
_entity_poly.entity_id
_entity_poly.type
_entity_poly.pdbx_seq_one_letter_code
_entity_poly.pdbx_strand_id
1 'polypeptide(L)' 'MDIIEKELESRREEIKQAVEALFKANMKITDWDVPEADDEKGAKILISIIKEEVSKIEEDIANGKYNNY' A
#
# COMPACT_ATOMS: atom_id res chain seq x y z
N MET A 1 -23.87 9.42 -6.18
CA MET A 1 -22.44 9.16 -6.28
C MET A 1 -21.87 10.19 -7.22
N ASP A 2 -20.90 10.96 -6.74
CA ASP A 2 -20.17 11.95 -7.53
C ASP A 2 -19.43 11.27 -8.72
N ILE A 3 -19.08 12.02 -9.76
CA ILE A 3 -18.38 11.47 -10.94
C ILE A 3 -17.03 10.85 -10.53
N ILE A 4 -16.33 11.49 -9.59
CA ILE A 4 -15.05 11.01 -9.05
C ILE A 4 -15.26 9.71 -8.28
N GLU A 5 -16.27 9.67 -7.41
CA GLU A 5 -16.61 8.47 -6.64
C GLU A 5 -16.93 7.29 -7.55
N LYS A 6 -17.67 7.51 -8.64
CA LYS A 6 -18.03 6.45 -9.60
C LYS A 6 -16.80 5.92 -10.36
N GLU A 7 -15.86 6.79 -10.72
CA GLU A 7 -14.61 6.40 -11.38
C GLU A 7 -13.68 5.64 -10.43
N LEU A 8 -13.58 6.06 -9.16
CA LEU A 8 -12.79 5.33 -8.18
C LEU A 8 -13.42 4.00 -7.80
N GLU A 9 -14.75 3.90 -7.81
CA GLU A 9 -15.46 2.64 -7.61
C GLU A 9 -15.20 1.66 -8.76
N SER A 10 -15.22 2.13 -10.01
CA SER A 10 -14.97 1.27 -11.19
C SER A 10 -13.56 0.68 -11.18
N ARG A 11 -12.58 1.40 -10.60
CA ARG A 11 -11.18 1.01 -10.48
C ARG A 11 -10.83 0.34 -9.14
N ARG A 12 -11.81 0.12 -8.26
CA ARG A 12 -11.58 -0.39 -6.89
C ARG A 12 -10.75 -1.68 -6.87
N GLU A 13 -11.06 -2.63 -7.75
CA GLU A 13 -10.35 -3.92 -7.79
C GLU A 13 -8.91 -3.77 -8.30
N GLU A 14 -8.69 -2.93 -9.32
CA GLU A 14 -7.33 -2.63 -9.81
C GLU A 14 -6.48 -1.97 -8.73
N ILE A 15 -7.06 -1.05 -7.96
CA ILE A 15 -6.36 -0.38 -6.85
C ILE A 15 -5.97 -1.40 -5.77
N LYS A 16 -6.88 -2.32 -5.40
CA LYS A 16 -6.56 -3.40 -4.44
C LYS A 16 -5.42 -4.29 -4.94
N GLN A 17 -5.48 -4.69 -6.21
CA GLN A 17 -4.43 -5.52 -6.83
C GLN A 17 -3.08 -4.82 -6.85
N ALA A 18 -3.05 -3.50 -7.11
CA ALA A 18 -1.81 -2.72 -7.07
C ALA A 18 -1.20 -2.69 -5.67
N VAL A 19 -2.01 -2.52 -4.62
CA VAL A 19 -1.55 -2.56 -3.22
C VAL A 19 -1.02 -3.95 -2.85
N GLU A 20 -1.71 -5.01 -3.26
CA GLU A 20 -1.27 -6.39 -3.05
C GLU A 20 0.05 -6.68 -3.80
N ALA A 21 0.18 -6.20 -5.03
CA ALA A 21 1.40 -6.34 -5.82
C ALA A 21 2.59 -5.62 -5.18
N LEU A 22 2.38 -4.42 -4.64
CA LEU A 22 3.40 -3.68 -3.88
C LEU A 22 3.88 -4.50 -2.67
N PHE A 23 2.95 -5.04 -1.88
CA PHE A 23 3.30 -5.87 -0.74
C PHE A 23 4.09 -7.12 -1.16
N LYS A 24 3.59 -7.88 -2.15
CA LYS A 24 4.24 -9.10 -2.62
C LYS A 24 5.60 -8.85 -3.25
N ALA A 25 5.77 -7.74 -3.98
CA ALA A 25 7.06 -7.38 -4.55
C ALA A 25 8.13 -7.18 -3.47
N ASN A 26 7.75 -6.59 -2.33
CA ASN A 26 8.67 -6.38 -1.21
C ASN A 26 8.86 -7.63 -0.33
N MET A 27 7.84 -8.48 -0.18
CA MET A 27 7.99 -9.81 0.43
C MET A 27 9.01 -10.67 -0.33
N LYS A 28 8.99 -10.63 -1.68
CA LYS A 28 9.96 -11.35 -2.51
C LYS A 28 11.41 -10.86 -2.34
N ILE A 29 11.60 -9.62 -1.87
CA ILE A 29 12.92 -9.07 -1.53
C ILE A 29 13.36 -9.55 -0.15
N THR A 30 12.43 -9.84 0.78
CA THR A 30 12.74 -10.45 2.08
C THR A 30 12.95 -11.96 2.00
N ASP A 31 12.50 -12.60 0.91
CA ASP A 31 12.66 -14.02 0.56
C ASP A 31 14.11 -14.40 0.15
N TRP A 32 15.12 -13.60 0.53
CA TRP A 32 16.54 -13.91 0.33
C TRP A 32 16.90 -15.15 1.14
N ASP A 33 16.85 -16.35 0.53
CA ASP A 33 17.67 -17.54 0.77
C ASP A 33 18.11 -17.86 2.23
N VAL A 34 17.28 -17.53 3.22
CA VAL A 34 17.50 -17.87 4.64
C VAL A 34 16.41 -18.86 5.05
N PRO A 35 16.72 -20.16 5.14
CA PRO A 35 15.78 -21.21 5.53
C PRO A 35 15.08 -20.96 6.87
N GLU A 36 15.65 -20.10 7.72
CA GLU A 36 15.15 -19.71 9.04
C GLU A 36 14.35 -18.39 9.05
N ALA A 37 14.06 -17.79 7.89
CA ALA A 37 13.26 -16.57 7.84
C ALA A 37 11.83 -16.83 8.31
N ASP A 38 11.41 -16.09 9.34
CA ASP A 38 10.02 -16.07 9.81
C ASP A 38 9.21 -15.14 8.88
N ASP A 39 8.60 -15.73 7.86
CA ASP A 39 7.79 -15.04 6.85
C ASP A 39 6.66 -14.20 7.47
N GLU A 40 6.07 -14.68 8.57
CA GLU A 40 5.00 -13.96 9.26
C GLU A 40 5.55 -12.69 9.91
N LYS A 41 6.71 -12.77 10.56
CA LYS A 41 7.41 -11.60 11.12
C LYS A 41 7.81 -10.61 10.02
N GLY A 42 8.34 -11.09 8.89
CA GLY A 42 8.67 -10.26 7.73
C GLY A 42 7.44 -9.51 7.20
N ALA A 43 6.35 -10.23 6.99
CA ALA A 43 5.06 -9.67 6.56
C ALA A 43 4.53 -8.61 7.53
N LYS A 44 4.60 -8.85 8.84
CA LYS A 44 4.18 -7.89 9.89
C LYS A 44 5.00 -6.60 9.88
N ILE A 45 6.31 -6.70 9.71
CA ILE A 45 7.19 -5.53 9.61
C ILE A 45 6.89 -4.75 8.34
N LEU A 46 6.78 -5.45 7.20
CA LEU A 46 6.52 -4.82 5.91
C LEU A 46 5.17 -4.08 5.89
N ILE A 47 4.10 -4.69 6.40
CA ILE A 47 2.80 -4.01 6.44
C ILE A 47 2.82 -2.82 7.42
N SER A 48 3.65 -2.85 8.47
CA SER A 48 3.84 -1.72 9.36
C SER A 48 4.47 -0.53 8.62
N ILE A 49 5.49 -0.77 7.79
CA ILE A 49 6.15 0.27 6.99
C ILE A 49 5.18 0.87 5.96
N ILE A 50 4.41 0.01 5.27
CA ILE A 50 3.41 0.48 4.29
C ILE A 50 2.35 1.35 4.98
N LYS A 51 1.88 0.96 6.17
CA LYS A 51 0.91 1.75 6.94
C LYS A 51 1.46 3.10 7.36
N GLU A 52 2.72 3.18 7.77
CA GLU A 52 3.36 4.46 8.12
C GLU A 52 3.33 5.43 6.94
N GLU A 53 3.64 4.96 5.73
CA GLU A 53 3.62 5.80 4.53
C GLU A 53 2.19 6.20 4.13
N VAL A 54 1.22 5.28 4.25
CA VAL A 54 -0.20 5.61 4.02
C VAL A 54 -0.65 6.71 4.97
N SER A 55 -0.28 6.65 6.26
CA SER A 55 -0.62 7.71 7.22
C SER A 55 0.01 9.06 6.86
N LYS A 56 1.24 9.09 6.35
CA LYS A 56 1.84 10.34 5.84
C LYS A 56 1.09 10.90 4.64
N ILE A 57 0.64 10.03 3.73
CA ILE A 57 -0.19 10.45 2.58
C ILE A 57 -1.52 11.03 3.07
N GLU A 58 -2.15 10.43 4.08
CA GLU A 58 -3.37 10.96 4.70
C GLU A 58 -3.13 12.35 5.31
N GLU A 59 -2.03 12.54 6.04
CA GLU A 59 -1.63 13.84 6.57
C GLU A 59 -1.39 14.86 5.45
N ASP A 60 -0.73 14.45 4.37
CA ASP A 60 -0.46 15.30 3.21
C ASP A 60 -1.74 15.74 2.49
N ILE A 61 -2.75 14.85 2.40
CA ILE A 61 -4.10 15.18 1.91
C ILE A 61 -4.76 16.20 2.84
N ALA A 62 -4.73 15.97 4.16
CA ALA A 62 -5.31 16.89 5.14
C ALA A 62 -4.64 18.28 5.10
N ASN A 63 -3.34 18.33 4.82
CA ASN A 63 -2.57 19.55 4.65
C ASN A 63 -2.75 20.20 3.26
N GLY A 64 -3.58 19.62 2.38
CA GLY A 64 -3.91 20.16 1.07
C GLY A 64 -2.81 20.04 0.02
N LYS A 65 -1.79 19.19 0.24
CA LYS A 65 -0.67 19.02 -0.72
C LYS A 65 -1.13 18.56 -2.10
N TYR A 66 -2.26 17.85 -2.17
CA TYR A 66 -2.81 17.29 -3.41
C TYR A 66 -3.95 18.12 -4.03
N ASN A 67 -4.25 19.31 -3.51
CA ASN A 67 -5.38 20.12 -4.00
C ASN A 67 -5.22 20.60 -5.47
N ASN A 68 -4.00 20.51 -6.03
CA ASN A 68 -3.67 20.93 -7.39
C ASN A 68 -2.84 19.87 -8.14
N TYR A 69 -2.96 18.60 -7.76
CA TYR A 69 -2.19 17.48 -8.34
C TYR A 69 -2.87 16.90 -9.60
#